data_AF-A0A417PBA1-F1
#
_entry.id   AF-A0A417PBA1-F1
#
_cell.length_a   1.000
_cell.length_b   1.000
_cell.length_c   1.000
_cell.angle_alpha   90.00
_cell.angle_beta   90.00
_cell.angle_gamma   90.00
#
_symmetry.space_group_name_H-M   'P 1'
#
loop_
_entity.id
_entity.type
_entity.pdbx_description
1 polymer ?
#
loop_
_entity_poly.entity_id
_entity_poly.type
_entity_poly.pdbx_seq_one_letter_code
_entity_poly.pdbx_strand_id
1 'polypeptide(L)'
;MRKFKTAADNRTNYIYYFDDGSKCVITPGEDGENTTIIAQLHAMDDEQLDADRREEYHCPVHYQAYSDGEGDDADDRNPYLCDTAADPLEQMLASIREQEHSDKLDRLKAALTTLTDLQRDTIYKKFYRNMSNVDIAAEEGVSEAAIRNRLKKIFSNLAKKI
;
A
#
# COMPACT_ATOMS: atom_id res chain seq x y z
N MET A 1 -32.21 -7.18 0.86
CA MET A 1 -32.04 -6.61 -0.49
C MET A 1 -32.89 -7.39 -1.49
N ARG A 2 -33.40 -6.77 -2.57
CA ARG A 2 -34.12 -7.52 -3.63
C ARG A 2 -33.13 -8.43 -4.36
N LYS A 3 -33.51 -9.69 -4.64
CA LYS A 3 -32.61 -10.68 -5.26
C LYS A 3 -32.57 -10.62 -6.79
N PHE A 4 -33.59 -10.04 -7.43
CA PHE A 4 -33.77 -10.05 -8.89
C PHE A 4 -34.24 -8.70 -9.41
N LYS A 5 -33.92 -8.41 -10.68
CA LYS A 5 -34.41 -7.24 -11.40
C LYS A 5 -35.94 -7.29 -11.51
N THR A 6 -36.58 -6.15 -11.30
CA THR A 6 -38.03 -6.04 -11.49
C THR A 6 -38.32 -6.02 -12.99
N ALA A 7 -39.18 -6.89 -13.50
CA ALA A 7 -39.59 -6.83 -14.91
C ALA A 7 -40.24 -5.47 -15.22
N ALA A 8 -40.04 -4.94 -16.44
CA ALA A 8 -40.52 -3.61 -16.83
C ALA A 8 -42.03 -3.44 -16.59
N ASP A 9 -42.82 -4.45 -16.94
CA ASP A 9 -44.29 -4.44 -16.80
C ASP A 9 -44.77 -4.47 -15.33
N ASN A 10 -43.87 -4.81 -14.40
CA ASN A 10 -44.15 -4.87 -12.96
C ASN A 10 -43.66 -3.61 -12.21
N ARG A 11 -43.09 -2.62 -12.92
CA ARG A 11 -42.63 -1.36 -12.33
C ARG A 11 -43.80 -0.37 -12.32
N THR A 12 -44.39 -0.17 -11.16
CA THR A 12 -45.68 0.54 -11.03
C THR A 12 -45.53 2.04 -10.85
N ASN A 13 -44.61 2.52 -10.02
CA ASN A 13 -44.46 3.94 -9.71
C ASN A 13 -43.01 4.28 -9.33
N TYR A 14 -42.51 5.43 -9.77
CA TYR A 14 -41.33 6.08 -9.21
C TYR A 14 -41.76 7.29 -8.40
N ILE A 15 -41.44 7.30 -7.09
CA ILE A 15 -41.83 8.37 -6.17
C ILE A 15 -40.57 9.13 -5.74
N TYR A 16 -40.53 10.41 -6.05
CA TYR A 16 -39.47 11.32 -5.64
C TYR A 16 -39.99 12.30 -4.61
N TYR A 17 -39.24 12.49 -3.53
CA TYR A 17 -39.53 13.47 -2.49
C TYR A 17 -38.59 14.65 -2.63
N PHE A 18 -39.13 15.86 -2.64
CA PHE A 18 -38.34 17.09 -2.67
C PHE A 18 -38.06 17.59 -1.24
N ASP A 19 -37.09 18.48 -1.12
CA ASP A 19 -36.67 19.11 0.14
C ASP A 19 -37.77 19.99 0.78
N ASP A 20 -38.73 20.46 -0.03
CA ASP A 20 -39.93 21.17 0.40
C ASP A 20 -41.05 20.24 0.94
N GLY A 21 -40.84 18.92 0.95
CA GLY A 21 -41.81 17.91 1.39
C GLY A 21 -42.89 17.56 0.36
N SER A 22 -42.86 18.18 -0.82
CA SER A 22 -43.70 17.77 -1.95
C SER A 22 -43.18 16.46 -2.57
N LYS A 23 -44.03 15.76 -3.31
CA LYS A 23 -43.68 14.53 -4.01
C LYS A 23 -44.07 14.55 -5.47
N CYS A 24 -43.21 13.99 -6.33
CA CYS A 24 -43.50 13.68 -7.71
C CYS A 24 -43.71 12.17 -7.84
N VAL A 25 -44.78 11.76 -8.51
CA VAL A 25 -45.09 10.36 -8.82
C VAL A 25 -45.09 10.22 -10.33
N ILE A 26 -44.18 9.39 -10.83
CA ILE A 26 -44.00 9.09 -12.25
C ILE A 26 -44.57 7.68 -12.48
N THR A 27 -45.68 7.59 -13.21
CA THR A 27 -46.36 6.35 -13.59
C THR A 27 -45.96 5.95 -15.01
N PRO A 28 -45.26 4.82 -15.21
CA PRO A 28 -44.92 4.36 -16.55
C PRO A 28 -46.17 4.17 -17.42
N GLY A 29 -46.33 4.97 -18.48
CA GLY A 29 -47.39 4.82 -19.48
C GLY A 29 -48.62 5.71 -19.31
N GLU A 30 -48.67 6.63 -18.34
CA GLU A 30 -49.72 7.65 -18.25
C GLU A 30 -49.21 9.00 -18.81
N ASP A 31 -50.03 9.64 -19.65
CA ASP A 31 -49.87 11.00 -20.19
C ASP A 31 -48.54 11.40 -20.84
N GLY A 32 -48.12 10.64 -21.87
CA GLY A 32 -47.15 11.13 -22.87
C GLY A 32 -45.76 11.47 -22.30
N GLU A 33 -45.46 10.99 -21.09
CA GLU A 33 -44.14 11.11 -20.51
C GLU A 33 -43.12 10.44 -21.43
N ASN A 34 -42.09 11.22 -21.76
CA ASN A 34 -41.11 10.89 -22.77
C ASN A 34 -40.56 9.48 -22.49
N THR A 35 -40.79 8.53 -23.38
CA THR A 35 -40.40 7.11 -23.23
C THR A 35 -38.92 6.95 -22.87
N THR A 36 -38.11 7.95 -23.22
CA THR A 36 -36.70 8.08 -22.85
C THR A 36 -36.48 8.21 -21.34
N ILE A 37 -37.33 8.96 -20.62
CA ILE A 37 -37.22 9.18 -19.17
C ILE A 37 -37.53 7.88 -18.43
N ILE A 38 -38.61 7.19 -18.80
CA ILE A 38 -38.96 5.89 -18.20
C ILE A 38 -37.87 4.85 -18.47
N ALA A 39 -37.31 4.81 -19.69
CA ALA A 39 -36.19 3.91 -20.01
C ALA A 39 -34.93 4.23 -19.19
N GLN A 40 -34.63 5.51 -18.96
CA GLN A 40 -33.53 5.94 -18.09
C GLN A 40 -33.75 5.51 -16.63
N LEU A 41 -34.95 5.74 -16.09
CA LEU A 41 -35.31 5.29 -14.74
C LEU A 41 -35.20 3.78 -14.61
N HIS A 42 -35.57 3.05 -15.66
CA HIS A 42 -35.43 1.60 -15.67
C HIS A 42 -33.97 1.15 -15.63
N ALA A 43 -33.11 1.80 -16.41
CA ALA A 43 -31.68 1.52 -16.44
C ALA A 43 -31.02 1.84 -15.09
N MET A 44 -31.40 2.96 -14.45
CA MET A 44 -30.87 3.34 -13.13
C MET A 44 -31.25 2.34 -12.02
N ASP A 45 -32.49 1.85 -12.00
CA ASP A 45 -32.94 0.83 -11.04
C ASP A 45 -32.14 -0.48 -11.22
N ASP A 46 -31.91 -0.89 -12.47
CA ASP A 46 -31.11 -2.07 -12.78
C ASP A 46 -29.63 -1.89 -12.43
N GLU A 47 -29.08 -0.71 -12.70
CA GLU A 47 -27.68 -0.36 -12.40
C GLU A 47 -27.42 -0.35 -10.89
N GLN A 48 -28.35 0.19 -10.10
CA GLN A 48 -28.26 0.17 -8.64
C GLN A 48 -28.25 -1.27 -8.12
N LEU A 49 -29.19 -2.11 -8.58
CA LEU A 49 -29.23 -3.52 -8.16
C LEU A 49 -27.94 -4.25 -8.52
N ASP A 50 -27.41 -4.02 -9.73
CA ASP A 50 -26.16 -4.63 -10.15
C ASP A 50 -24.95 -4.05 -9.41
N ALA A 51 -24.98 -2.77 -8.99
CA ALA A 51 -23.97 -2.17 -8.13
C ALA A 51 -23.97 -2.81 -6.73
N ASP A 52 -25.14 -2.95 -6.12
CA ASP A 52 -25.27 -3.58 -4.81
C ASP A 52 -24.80 -5.05 -4.84
N ARG A 53 -25.12 -5.79 -5.92
CA ARG A 53 -24.62 -7.16 -6.14
C ARG A 53 -23.11 -7.19 -6.38
N ARG A 54 -22.56 -6.21 -7.10
CA ARG A 54 -21.12 -6.08 -7.29
C ARG A 54 -20.47 -5.84 -5.93
N GLU A 55 -21.02 -4.97 -5.09
CA GLU A 55 -20.51 -4.74 -3.74
C GLU A 55 -20.59 -6.00 -2.88
N GLU A 56 -21.71 -6.74 -2.93
CA GLU A 56 -21.86 -8.03 -2.24
C GLU A 56 -20.83 -9.07 -2.72
N TYR A 57 -20.48 -9.08 -4.02
CA TYR A 57 -19.48 -9.99 -4.58
C TYR A 57 -18.02 -9.52 -4.41
N HIS A 58 -17.77 -8.21 -4.47
CA HIS A 58 -16.43 -7.62 -4.43
C HIS A 58 -15.95 -7.28 -3.03
N CYS A 59 -16.82 -7.30 -2.02
CA CYS A 59 -16.45 -6.91 -0.66
C CYS A 59 -16.14 -8.17 0.18
N PRO A 60 -14.86 -8.59 0.27
CA PRO A 60 -14.44 -9.60 1.24
C PRO A 60 -14.48 -9.09 2.69
N VAL A 61 -14.84 -7.81 2.90
CA VAL A 61 -14.76 -7.11 4.18
C VAL A 61 -16.12 -6.52 4.53
N HIS A 62 -16.99 -7.31 5.14
CA HIS A 62 -18.20 -6.76 5.74
C HIS A 62 -17.84 -6.13 7.09
N TYR A 63 -18.28 -4.88 7.32
CA TYR A 63 -18.16 -4.21 8.63
C TYR A 63 -19.00 -4.91 9.71
N GLN A 64 -20.04 -5.64 9.30
CA GLN A 64 -20.95 -6.42 10.12
C GLN A 64 -21.17 -7.75 9.37
N ALA A 65 -21.03 -8.89 10.04
CA ALA A 65 -21.08 -10.25 9.48
C ALA A 65 -19.86 -10.69 8.64
N TYR A 66 -18.64 -10.33 9.06
CA TYR A 66 -17.44 -11.05 8.66
C TYR A 66 -17.52 -12.49 9.16
N SER A 67 -17.37 -13.45 8.24
CA SER A 67 -17.27 -14.88 8.57
C SER A 67 -15.90 -15.39 8.14
N ASP A 68 -15.28 -16.23 8.98
CA ASP A 68 -13.95 -16.79 8.73
C ASP A 68 -13.97 -18.02 7.78
N GLY A 69 -15.07 -18.20 7.05
CA GLY A 69 -15.30 -19.31 6.12
C GLY A 69 -15.95 -20.54 6.74
N GLU A 70 -16.01 -20.64 8.07
CA GLU A 70 -16.74 -21.70 8.79
C GLU A 70 -18.21 -21.31 9.08
N GLY A 71 -18.62 -20.12 8.62
CA GLY A 71 -20.00 -19.63 8.71
C GLY A 71 -20.40 -19.03 10.06
N ASP A 72 -19.49 -19.01 11.03
CA ASP A 72 -19.68 -18.34 12.32
C ASP A 72 -19.34 -16.84 12.22
N ASP A 73 -20.09 -16.02 12.97
CA ASP A 73 -19.84 -14.59 13.10
C ASP A 73 -18.46 -14.37 13.73
N ALA A 74 -17.55 -13.72 13.00
CA ALA A 74 -16.16 -13.47 13.40
C ALA A 74 -15.80 -11.97 13.31
N ASP A 75 -16.81 -11.09 13.45
CA ASP A 75 -16.69 -9.64 13.42
C ASP A 75 -15.58 -9.11 14.35
N ASP A 76 -15.46 -9.72 15.54
CA ASP A 76 -14.48 -9.38 16.58
C ASP A 76 -13.03 -9.74 16.22
N ARG A 77 -12.84 -10.62 15.24
CA ARG A 77 -11.54 -11.17 14.80
C ARG A 77 -11.24 -10.82 13.35
N ASN A 78 -11.95 -9.84 12.76
CA ASN A 78 -11.77 -9.44 11.37
C ASN A 78 -10.33 -8.92 11.11
N PRO A 79 -9.47 -9.67 10.38
CA PRO A 79 -8.06 -9.31 10.19
C PRO A 79 -7.89 -8.01 9.38
N TYR A 80 -8.86 -7.66 8.55
CA TYR A 80 -8.83 -6.45 7.71
C TYR A 80 -9.08 -5.17 8.49
N LEU A 81 -9.67 -5.26 9.69
CA LEU A 81 -9.91 -4.13 10.58
C LEU A 81 -8.88 -4.05 11.72
N CYS A 82 -7.92 -4.98 11.76
CA CYS A 82 -6.86 -4.98 12.77
C CYS A 82 -5.85 -3.86 12.48
N ASP A 83 -5.71 -2.91 13.41
CA ASP A 83 -4.63 -1.92 13.38
C ASP A 83 -3.32 -2.53 13.89
N THR A 84 -2.59 -3.15 12.97
CA THR A 84 -1.27 -3.73 13.26
C THR A 84 -0.18 -2.65 13.45
N ALA A 85 -0.44 -1.39 13.09
CA ALA A 85 0.52 -0.31 13.28
C ALA A 85 0.54 0.20 14.73
N ALA A 86 -0.55 0.00 15.48
CA ALA A 86 -0.66 0.39 16.88
C ALA A 86 -0.11 -0.66 17.87
N ASP A 87 0.41 -1.81 17.42
CA ASP A 87 0.94 -2.84 18.30
C ASP A 87 2.17 -2.33 19.08
N PRO A 88 2.07 -2.17 20.42
CA PRO A 88 3.17 -1.67 21.23
C PRO A 88 4.43 -2.55 21.14
N LEU A 89 4.27 -3.86 20.94
CA LEU A 89 5.41 -4.78 20.82
C LEU A 89 6.18 -4.54 19.52
N GLU A 90 5.49 -4.41 18.39
CA GLU A 90 6.12 -4.09 17.11
C GLU A 90 6.75 -2.69 17.12
N GLN A 91 6.11 -1.70 17.75
CA GLN A 91 6.70 -0.38 17.92
C GLN A 91 7.99 -0.42 18.76
N MET A 92 7.99 -1.19 19.87
CA MET A 92 9.18 -1.39 20.68
C MET A 92 10.28 -2.10 19.89
N LEU A 93 9.97 -3.16 19.15
CA LEU A 93 10.94 -3.86 18.31
C LEU A 93 11.52 -2.97 17.21
N ALA A 94 10.69 -2.15 16.56
CA ALA A 94 11.13 -1.17 15.57
C ALA A 94 12.09 -0.14 16.19
N SER A 95 11.76 0.38 17.38
CA SER A 95 12.62 1.32 18.09
C SER A 95 13.97 0.71 18.49
N ILE A 96 13.99 -0.57 18.92
CA ILE A 96 15.23 -1.29 19.23
C ILE A 96 16.07 -1.47 17.96
N ARG A 97 15.45 -1.87 16.85
CA ARG A 97 16.16 -2.01 15.56
C ARG A 97 16.75 -0.69 15.09
N GLU A 98 16.02 0.41 15.24
CA GLU A 98 16.49 1.76 14.89
C GLU A 98 17.66 2.19 15.77
N GLN A 99 17.58 1.96 17.09
CA GLN A 99 18.69 2.21 18.02
C GLN A 99 19.92 1.37 17.64
N GLU A 100 19.78 0.06 17.45
CA GLU A 100 20.88 -0.80 17.03
C GLU A 100 21.49 -0.36 15.70
N HIS A 101 20.66 0.08 14.75
CA HIS A 101 21.12 0.59 13.46
C HIS A 101 21.91 1.90 13.64
N SER A 102 21.42 2.81 14.48
CA SER A 102 22.12 4.06 14.79
C SER A 102 23.48 3.81 15.46
N ASP A 103 23.54 2.89 16.43
CA ASP A 103 24.78 2.49 17.10
C ASP A 103 25.78 1.87 16.11
N LYS A 104 25.31 1.02 15.20
CA LYS A 104 26.13 0.43 14.13
C LYS A 104 26.70 1.51 13.21
N LEU A 105 25.91 2.52 12.85
CA LEU A 105 26.38 3.64 12.04
C LEU A 105 27.42 4.49 12.78
N ASP A 106 27.23 4.75 14.06
CA ASP A 106 28.18 5.56 14.84
C ASP A 106 29.49 4.81 15.08
N ARG A 107 29.45 3.49 15.33
CA ARG A 107 30.65 2.64 15.32
C ARG A 107 31.36 2.65 13.98
N LEU A 108 30.62 2.56 12.87
CA LEU A 108 31.19 2.64 11.52
C LEU A 108 31.86 4.00 11.28
N LYS A 109 31.20 5.11 11.63
CA LYS A 109 31.80 6.46 11.53
C LYS A 109 33.10 6.55 12.34
N ALA A 110 33.09 6.08 13.59
CA ALA A 110 34.28 6.05 14.43
C ALA A 110 35.39 5.15 13.86
N ALA A 111 35.04 4.02 13.24
CA ALA A 111 36.02 3.17 12.59
C ALA A 111 36.64 3.83 11.34
N LEU A 112 35.83 4.54 10.55
CA LEU A 112 36.27 5.25 9.35
C LEU A 112 37.25 6.40 9.66
N THR A 113 37.14 7.07 10.82
CA THR A 113 38.11 8.11 11.22
C THR A 113 39.49 7.55 11.52
N THR A 114 39.61 6.25 11.85
CA THR A 114 40.89 5.58 12.10
C THR A 114 41.62 5.15 10.83
N LEU A 115 40.99 5.27 9.66
CA LEU A 115 41.60 4.95 8.37
C LEU A 115 42.52 6.07 7.91
N THR A 116 43.54 5.71 7.12
CA THR A 116 44.43 6.69 6.49
C THR A 116 43.71 7.48 5.40
N ASP A 117 44.19 8.67 5.07
CA ASP A 117 43.58 9.52 4.03
C ASP A 117 43.44 8.78 2.69
N LEU A 118 44.47 8.02 2.31
CA LEU A 118 44.46 7.19 1.10
C LEU A 118 43.38 6.09 1.15
N GLN A 119 43.17 5.47 2.31
CA GLN A 119 42.13 4.46 2.50
C GLN A 119 40.72 5.07 2.43
N ARG A 120 40.52 6.24 3.04
CA ARG A 120 39.24 6.96 2.97
C ARG A 120 38.92 7.41 1.55
N ASP A 121 39.91 7.92 0.82
CA ASP A 121 39.74 8.31 -0.59
C ASP A 121 39.34 7.12 -1.47
N THR A 122 39.96 5.95 -1.23
CA THR A 122 39.59 4.70 -1.94
C THR A 122 38.13 4.32 -1.67
N ILE A 123 37.68 4.39 -0.41
CA ILE A 123 36.28 4.11 -0.03
C ILE A 123 35.33 5.12 -0.67
N TYR A 124 35.69 6.42 -0.63
CA TYR A 124 34.89 7.49 -1.21
C TYR A 124 34.69 7.29 -2.72
N LYS A 125 35.77 7.04 -3.46
CA LYS A 125 35.69 6.73 -4.90
C LYS A 125 34.88 5.47 -5.17
N LYS A 126 35.01 4.44 -4.33
CA LYS A 126 34.34 3.16 -4.54
C LYS A 126 32.84 3.20 -4.25
N PHE A 127 32.45 3.77 -3.11
CA PHE A 127 31.08 3.68 -2.59
C PHE A 127 30.27 4.96 -2.79
N TYR A 128 30.92 6.14 -2.81
CA TYR A 128 30.22 7.41 -3.05
C TYR A 128 30.20 7.76 -4.54
N ARG A 129 31.33 7.59 -5.25
CA ARG A 129 31.42 7.83 -6.71
C ARG A 129 31.09 6.60 -7.57
N ASN A 130 30.81 5.44 -6.96
CA ASN A 130 30.50 4.17 -7.64
C ASN A 130 31.52 3.75 -8.72
N MET A 131 32.81 4.08 -8.54
CA MET A 131 33.84 3.77 -9.54
C MET A 131 34.21 2.29 -9.53
N SER A 132 34.60 1.75 -10.70
CA SER A 132 35.14 0.40 -10.77
C SER A 132 36.55 0.34 -10.17
N ASN A 133 37.01 -0.84 -9.78
CA ASN A 133 38.38 -0.98 -9.25
C ASN A 133 39.43 -0.64 -10.32
N VAL A 134 39.10 -0.83 -11.60
CA VAL A 134 39.96 -0.50 -12.74
C VAL A 134 40.07 1.01 -12.91
N ASP A 135 38.96 1.73 -12.79
CA ASP A 135 38.94 3.19 -12.93
C ASP A 135 39.70 3.88 -11.78
N ILE A 136 39.51 3.39 -10.54
CA ILE A 136 40.26 3.88 -9.37
C ILE A 136 41.76 3.61 -9.54
N ALA A 137 42.12 2.42 -10.04
CA ALA A 137 43.50 2.04 -10.29
C ALA A 137 44.14 2.94 -11.37
N ALA A 138 43.40 3.24 -12.45
CA ALA A 138 43.84 4.16 -13.50
C ALA A 138 44.01 5.60 -12.99
N GLU A 139 43.08 6.11 -12.18
CA GLU A 139 43.14 7.45 -11.58
C GLU A 139 44.33 7.60 -10.62
N GLU A 140 44.61 6.57 -9.81
CA GLU A 140 45.71 6.59 -8.85
C GLU A 140 47.06 6.12 -9.43
N GLY A 141 47.09 5.65 -10.69
CA GLY A 141 48.31 5.12 -11.33
C GLY A 141 48.83 3.81 -10.71
N VAL A 142 47.95 2.99 -10.15
CA VAL A 142 48.29 1.72 -9.47
C VAL A 142 47.65 0.54 -10.22
N SER A 143 48.04 -0.69 -9.88
CA SER A 143 47.37 -1.89 -10.43
C SER A 143 46.02 -2.14 -9.75
N GLU A 144 45.07 -2.73 -10.48
CA GLU A 144 43.76 -3.12 -9.92
C GLU A 144 43.91 -4.09 -8.74
N ALA A 145 44.90 -4.98 -8.79
CA ALA A 145 45.25 -5.87 -7.67
C ALA A 145 45.66 -5.10 -6.40
N ALA A 146 46.33 -3.95 -6.54
CA ALA A 146 46.70 -3.11 -5.40
C ALA A 146 45.47 -2.48 -4.74
N ILE A 147 44.50 -1.98 -5.53
CA ILE A 147 43.23 -1.47 -5.01
C ILE A 147 42.44 -2.57 -4.31
N ARG A 148 42.37 -3.77 -4.91
CA ARG A 148 41.69 -4.93 -4.31
C ARG A 148 42.31 -5.32 -2.96
N ASN A 149 43.64 -5.36 -2.88
CA ASN A 149 44.36 -5.64 -1.63
C ASN A 149 44.16 -4.55 -0.58
N ARG A 150 44.10 -3.28 -1.00
CA ARG A 150 43.81 -2.15 -0.11
C ARG A 150 42.40 -2.25 0.47
N LEU A 151 41.39 -2.52 -0.36
CA LEU A 151 40.01 -2.75 0.08
C LEU A 151 39.92 -3.93 1.05
N LYS A 152 40.59 -5.05 0.76
CA LYS A 152 40.64 -6.20 1.67
C LYS A 152 41.19 -5.82 3.06
N LYS A 153 42.27 -5.02 3.10
CA LYS A 153 42.85 -4.52 4.36
C LYS A 153 41.89 -3.59 5.10
N ILE A 154 41.22 -2.67 4.38
CA ILE A 154 40.21 -1.77 4.93
C ILE A 154 39.08 -2.57 5.59
N PHE A 155 38.48 -3.52 4.87
CA PHE A 155 37.39 -4.35 5.41
C PHE A 155 37.85 -5.16 6.61
N SER A 156 39.06 -5.73 6.58
CA SER A 156 39.61 -6.47 7.72
C SER A 156 39.86 -5.59 8.96
N ASN A 157 40.10 -4.29 8.78
CA ASN A 157 40.26 -3.33 9.87
C ASN A 157 38.88 -2.91 10.42
N LEU A 158 37.95 -2.55 9.53
CA LEU A 158 36.57 -2.19 9.92
C LEU A 158 35.87 -3.33 10.65
N ALA A 159 36.02 -4.58 10.17
CA ALA A 159 35.43 -5.76 10.81
C ALA A 159 35.98 -6.06 12.22
N LYS A 160 37.13 -5.49 12.60
CA LYS A 160 37.66 -5.61 13.98
C LYS A 160 37.13 -4.53 14.92
N LYS A 161 36.51 -3.48 14.38
CA LYS A 161 36.13 -2.26 15.11
C LYS A 161 34.62 -2.06 15.23
N ILE A 162 33.82 -2.86 14.51
CA ILE A 162 32.36 -2.83 14.46
C ILE A 162 31.85 -4.11 15.11
#